data_AF-A0A7S0U8K7-F1
#
_entry.id   AF-A0A7S0U8K7-F1
#
_cell.length_a   1.000
_cell.length_b   1.000
_cell.length_c   1.000
_cell.angle_alpha   90.00
_cell.angle_beta   90.00
_cell.angle_gamma   90.00
#
_symmetry.space_group_name_H-M   'P 1'
#
loop_
_entity.id
_entity.type
_entity.pdbx_description
1 polymer ?
#
loop_
_entity_poly.entity_id
_entity_poly.type
_entity_poly.pdbx_seq_one_letter_code
_entity_poly.pdbx_strand_id
1 'polypeptide(L)'
;RHTQRYVFSLISGCGIFFIGGVVSVYHGIQGVVVGHVVEHFSVGLAVLALSFLIEGYSLRVAYAEISEEAHRLNKQVREYVLSGGDPMNVAVLFEDSAAVLGA
;
A
#
# COMPACT_ATOMS: atom_id res chain seq x y z
N ARG A 1 -22.31 -14.06 -7.37
CA ARG A 1 -22.58 -12.89 -6.49
C ARG A 1 -21.32 -12.21 -5.91
N HIS A 2 -20.10 -12.77 -6.06
CA HIS A 2 -18.86 -12.16 -5.51
C HIS A 2 -18.27 -10.99 -6.32
N THR A 3 -18.45 -10.95 -7.64
CA THR A 3 -17.82 -9.95 -8.53
C THR A 3 -18.27 -8.51 -8.26
N GLN A 4 -19.51 -8.29 -7.85
CA GLN A 4 -20.03 -6.94 -7.60
C GLN A 4 -19.34 -6.26 -6.41
N ARG A 5 -19.02 -6.99 -5.34
CA ARG A 5 -18.31 -6.44 -4.18
C ARG A 5 -16.89 -6.00 -4.52
N TYR A 6 -16.21 -6.75 -5.39
CA TYR A 6 -14.90 -6.37 -5.91
C TYR A 6 -14.97 -5.06 -6.71
N VAL A 7 -15.96 -4.93 -7.61
CA VAL A 7 -16.15 -3.71 -8.41
C VAL A 7 -16.46 -2.51 -7.53
N PHE A 8 -17.36 -2.63 -6.54
CA PHE A 8 -17.65 -1.53 -5.63
C PHE A 8 -16.46 -1.15 -4.73
N SER A 9 -15.69 -2.12 -4.25
CA SER A 9 -14.48 -1.85 -3.46
C SER A 9 -13.41 -1.15 -4.30
N LEU A 10 -13.22 -1.58 -5.55
CA LEU A 10 -12.31 -0.95 -6.50
C LEU A 10 -12.73 0.49 -6.82
N ILE A 11 -14.02 0.73 -7.10
CA ILE A 11 -14.55 2.06 -7.39
C ILE A 11 -14.40 2.98 -6.16
N SER A 12 -14.68 2.45 -4.96
CA SER A 12 -14.49 3.19 -3.71
C SER A 12 -13.02 3.54 -3.47
N GLY A 13 -12.11 2.57 -3.65
CA GLY A 13 -10.67 2.77 -3.52
C GLY A 13 -10.16 3.82 -4.50
N CYS A 14 -10.52 3.70 -5.78
CA CYS A 14 -10.19 4.70 -6.80
C CYS A 14 -10.75 6.09 -6.43
N GLY A 15 -12.00 6.19 -5.97
CA GLY A 15 -12.60 7.46 -5.57
C GLY A 15 -11.85 8.16 -4.44
N ILE A 16 -11.52 7.42 -3.38
CA ILE A 16 -10.75 7.94 -2.24
C ILE A 16 -9.34 8.34 -2.70
N PHE A 17 -8.70 7.51 -3.52
CA PHE A 17 -7.39 7.77 -4.08
C PHE A 17 -7.35 9.04 -4.93
N PHE A 18 -8.28 9.22 -5.87
CA PHE A 18 -8.32 10.40 -6.74
C PHE A 18 -8.60 11.68 -5.94
N ILE A 19 -9.58 11.66 -5.03
CA ILE A 19 -9.91 12.83 -4.22
C ILE A 19 -8.75 13.19 -3.31
N GLY A 20 -8.19 12.21 -2.59
CA GLY A 20 -7.04 12.41 -1.71
C GLY A 20 -5.81 12.89 -2.47
N GLY A 21 -5.50 12.26 -3.60
CA GLY A 21 -4.37 12.61 -4.45
C GLY A 21 -4.48 14.03 -5.02
N VAL A 22 -5.64 14.43 -5.54
CA VAL A 22 -5.86 15.79 -6.06
C VAL A 22 -5.71 16.83 -4.95
N VAL A 23 -6.28 16.59 -3.77
CA VAL A 23 -6.16 17.51 -2.62
C VAL A 23 -4.71 17.62 -2.15
N SER A 24 -3.99 16.51 -2.05
CA SER A 24 -2.58 16.47 -1.66
C SER A 24 -1.68 17.19 -2.66
N VAL A 25 -1.89 16.99 -3.97
CA VAL A 25 -1.14 17.69 -5.02
C VAL A 25 -1.44 19.19 -5.01
N TYR A 26 -2.71 19.57 -4.87
CA TYR A 26 -3.12 20.98 -4.81
C TYR A 26 -2.47 21.70 -3.62
N HIS A 27 -2.57 21.11 -2.41
CA HIS A 27 -1.94 21.69 -1.22
C HIS A 27 -0.40 21.63 -1.29
N GLY A 28 0.17 20.60 -1.91
CA GLY A 28 1.61 20.49 -2.13
C GLY A 28 2.15 21.60 -3.04
N ILE A 29 1.52 21.81 -4.20
CA ILE A 29 1.89 22.88 -5.13
C ILE A 29 1.68 24.25 -4.49
N GLN A 30 0.56 24.48 -3.81
CA GLN A 30 0.34 25.74 -3.07
C GLN A 30 1.39 25.95 -1.97
N GLY A 31 1.77 24.91 -1.25
CA GLY A 31 2.81 24.98 -0.22
C GLY A 31 4.17 25.39 -0.78
N VAL A 32 4.54 24.87 -1.95
CA VAL A 32 5.80 25.21 -2.64
C VAL A 32 5.78 26.62 -3.22
N VAL A 33 4.67 27.05 -3.82
CA VAL A 33 4.58 28.34 -4.53
C VAL A 33 4.35 29.52 -3.59
N VAL A 34 3.52 29.37 -2.55
CA VAL A 34 3.09 30.46 -1.67
C VAL A 34 3.89 30.49 -0.36
N GLY A 35 4.72 29.48 -0.09
CA GLY A 35 5.59 29.44 1.09
C GLY A 35 4.79 29.53 2.40
N HIS A 36 3.71 28.75 2.53
CA HIS A 36 2.94 28.70 3.75
C HIS A 36 3.63 27.83 4.81
N VAL A 37 3.61 28.31 6.07
CA VAL A 37 4.05 27.53 7.22
C VAL A 37 3.05 26.37 7.40
N VAL A 38 3.55 25.14 7.43
CA VAL A 38 2.71 23.94 7.59
C VAL A 38 2.10 23.95 9.00
N GLU A 39 0.88 24.46 9.15
CA GLU A 39 0.22 24.61 10.46
C GLU A 39 -0.03 23.28 11.19
N HIS A 40 -0.09 22.16 10.44
CA HIS A 40 -0.44 20.83 10.97
C HIS A 40 0.60 19.75 10.66
N PHE A 41 1.89 20.09 10.73
CA PHE A 41 2.98 19.14 10.46
C PHE A 41 2.90 17.88 11.33
N SER A 42 2.54 18.05 12.62
CA SER A 42 2.38 16.93 13.57
C SER A 42 1.27 15.94 13.18
N VAL A 43 0.16 16.44 12.61
CA VAL A 43 -0.95 15.61 12.15
C VAL A 43 -0.53 14.82 10.93
N GLY A 44 0.14 15.46 9.96
CA GLY A 44 0.68 14.77 8.79
C GLY A 44 1.66 13.65 9.17
N LEU A 45 2.53 13.92 10.14
CA LEU A 45 3.50 12.94 10.65
C LEU A 45 2.82 11.79 11.39
N ALA A 46 1.75 12.05 12.14
CA ALA A 46 0.94 11.02 12.78
C ALA A 46 0.22 10.12 11.76
N VAL A 47 -0.34 10.70 10.69
CA VAL A 47 -0.98 9.94 9.60
C VAL A 47 0.05 9.07 8.88
N LEU A 48 1.22 9.60 8.56
CA LEU A 48 2.33 8.84 7.95
C LEU A 48 2.76 7.67 8.85
N ALA A 49 2.98 7.93 10.14
CA ALA A 49 3.36 6.88 11.08
C ALA A 49 2.28 5.79 11.18
N LEU A 50 1.00 6.17 11.19
CA LEU A 50 -0.10 5.21 11.23
C LEU A 50 -0.18 4.39 9.94
N SER A 51 -0.03 5.02 8.76
CA SER A 51 -0.01 4.32 7.47
C SER A 51 1.12 3.29 7.44
N PHE A 52 2.33 3.72 7.79
CA PHE A 52 3.51 2.85 7.86
C PHE A 52 3.32 1.64 8.77
N LEU A 53 2.65 1.80 9.92
CA LEU A 53 2.35 0.69 10.82
C LEU A 53 1.32 -0.29 10.22
N ILE A 54 0.30 0.23 9.55
CA ILE A 54 -0.75 -0.59 8.92
C ILE A 54 -0.18 -1.35 7.71
N GLU A 55 0.52 -0.66 6.81
CA GLU A 55 1.19 -1.26 5.65
C GLU A 55 2.28 -2.24 6.08
N GLY A 56 3.05 -1.91 7.12
CA GLY A 56 4.04 -2.83 7.68
C GLY A 56 3.41 -4.11 8.26
N TYR A 57 2.22 -4.03 8.85
CA TYR A 57 1.48 -5.21 9.31
C TYR A 57 0.96 -6.04 8.13
N SER A 58 0.35 -5.39 7.13
CA SER A 58 -0.09 -6.04 5.89
C SER A 58 1.05 -6.79 5.19
N LEU A 59 2.21 -6.13 5.05
CA LEU A 59 3.41 -6.70 4.45
C LEU A 59 3.90 -7.95 5.19
N ARG A 60 3.87 -7.91 6.53
CA ARG A 60 4.25 -9.08 7.34
C ARG A 60 3.30 -10.25 7.15
N VAL A 61 2.00 -9.99 7.06
CA VAL A 61 1.01 -11.04 6.80
C VAL A 61 1.21 -11.64 5.42
N ALA A 62 1.34 -10.80 4.38
CA ALA A 62 1.61 -11.26 3.02
C ALA A 62 2.90 -12.07 2.92
N TYR A 63 3.98 -11.63 3.58
CA TYR A 63 5.24 -12.37 3.62
C TYR A 63 5.11 -13.72 4.34
N ALA A 64 4.38 -13.77 5.45
CA ALA A 64 4.15 -15.01 6.19
C ALA A 64 3.38 -16.03 5.34
N GLU A 65 2.33 -15.59 4.64
CA GLU A 65 1.50 -16.44 3.78
C GLU A 65 2.30 -16.99 2.59
N ILE A 66 3.11 -16.14 1.93
CA ILE A 66 4.02 -16.55 0.86
C ILE A 66 5.09 -17.54 1.37
N SER A 67 5.62 -17.31 2.57
CA SER A 67 6.64 -18.18 3.18
C SER A 67 6.08 -19.56 3.54
N GLU A 68 4.87 -19.61 4.09
CA GLU A 68 4.18 -20.86 4.42
C GLU A 68 3.85 -21.66 3.14
N GLU A 69 3.41 -20.97 2.10
CA GLU A 69 3.08 -21.59 0.81
C GLU A 69 4.31 -22.08 0.05
N ALA A 70 5.42 -21.33 0.11
CA ALA A 70 6.70 -21.75 -0.43
C ALA A 70 7.24 -23.00 0.30
N HIS A 71 7.13 -23.06 1.63
CA HIS A 71 7.51 -24.24 2.43
C HIS A 71 6.66 -25.47 2.08
N ARG A 72 5.34 -25.31 1.91
CA ARG A 72 4.44 -26.37 1.43
C ARG A 72 4.90 -26.97 0.10
N LEU A 73 5.48 -26.15 -0.77
CA LEU A 73 5.97 -26.54 -2.09
C LEU A 73 7.46 -26.92 -2.10
N ASN A 74 8.13 -26.99 -0.95
CA ASN A 74 9.58 -27.22 -0.82
C ASN A 74 10.43 -26.26 -1.67
N LYS A 75 9.95 -25.03 -1.88
CA LYS A 75 10.64 -23.99 -2.65
C LYS A 75 11.09 -22.87 -1.74
N GLN A 76 12.16 -22.18 -2.13
CA GLN A 76 12.51 -20.91 -1.49
C GLN A 76 11.50 -19.83 -1.90
N VAL A 77 11.22 -18.88 -1.00
CA VAL A 77 10.28 -17.75 -1.25
C VAL A 77 10.57 -17.04 -2.57
N ARG A 78 11.85 -16.79 -2.87
CA ARG A 78 12.28 -16.15 -4.13
C ARG A 78 11.92 -16.98 -5.36
N GLU A 79 12.07 -18.30 -5.26
CA GLU A 79 11.74 -19.23 -6.34
C GLU A 79 10.22 -19.40 -6.49
N TYR A 80 9.46 -19.33 -5.40
CA TYR A 80 7.99 -19.32 -5.43
C TYR A 80 7.46 -18.09 -6.17
N VAL A 81 7.94 -16.90 -5.82
CA VAL A 81 7.60 -15.62 -6.47
C VAL A 81 7.95 -15.65 -7.97
N LEU A 82 9.15 -16.12 -8.33
CA LEU A 82 9.60 -16.21 -9.73
C LEU A 82 8.90 -17.32 -10.52
N SER A 83 8.43 -18.39 -9.86
CA SER A 83 7.76 -19.51 -10.53
C SER A 83 6.27 -19.26 -10.80
N GLY A 84 5.75 -18.08 -10.48
CA GLY A 84 4.33 -17.74 -10.64
C GLY A 84 3.45 -18.31 -9.53
N GLY A 85 3.88 -18.18 -8.27
CA GLY A 85 3.01 -18.34 -7.10
C GLY A 85 1.80 -17.40 -7.14
N ASP A 86 0.92 -17.45 -6.13
CA ASP A 86 -0.35 -16.69 -6.14
C ASP A 86 -0.11 -15.21 -6.53
N PRO A 87 -0.57 -14.79 -7.74
CA PRO A 87 -0.27 -13.46 -8.27
C PRO A 87 -0.87 -12.35 -7.41
N MET A 88 -1.91 -12.64 -6.62
CA MET A 88 -2.50 -11.67 -5.69
C MET A 88 -1.55 -11.38 -4.54
N ASN A 89 -1.03 -12.42 -3.87
CA ASN A 89 -0.16 -12.27 -2.70
C ASN A 89 1.20 -11.69 -3.08
N VAL A 90 1.75 -12.11 -4.23
CA VAL A 90 2.99 -11.55 -4.77
C VAL A 90 2.82 -10.06 -5.11
N ALA A 91 1.71 -9.67 -5.74
CA ALA A 91 1.46 -8.26 -6.06
C ALA A 91 1.38 -7.38 -4.81
N VAL A 92 0.62 -7.81 -3.79
CA VAL A 92 0.51 -7.09 -2.51
C VAL A 92 1.86 -6.98 -1.80
N LEU A 93 2.67 -8.04 -1.79
CA LEU A 93 4.02 -8.00 -1.22
C LEU A 93 4.88 -6.92 -1.90
N PHE A 94 4.84 -6.83 -3.23
CA PHE A 94 5.60 -5.82 -3.96
C PHE A 94 5.07 -4.39 -3.74
N GLU A 95 3.75 -4.23 -3.73
CA GLU A 95 3.08 -2.94 -3.47
C GLU A 95 3.41 -2.41 -2.06
N ASP A 96 3.17 -3.23 -1.03
CA ASP A 96 3.41 -2.87 0.37
C ASP A 96 4.91 -2.65 0.64
N SER A 97 5.80 -3.40 -0.02
CA SER A 97 7.26 -3.18 0.09
C SER A 97 7.67 -1.83 -0.50
N ALA A 98 7.07 -1.42 -1.63
CA ALA A 98 7.34 -0.13 -2.24
C ALA A 98 6.83 1.01 -1.37
N ALA A 99 5.67 0.84 -0.73
CA ALA A 99 5.11 1.81 0.23
C ALA A 99 6.03 1.98 1.45
N VAL A 100 6.47 0.89 2.07
CA VAL A 100 7.37 0.91 3.24
C VAL A 100 8.75 1.51 2.92
N LEU A 101 9.28 1.29 1.71
CA LEU A 101 10.56 1.86 1.29
C LEU A 101 10.45 3.32 0.82
N GLY A 102 9.26 3.74 0.36
CA GLY A 102 9.00 5.08 -0.16
C GLY A 102 8.49 6.07 0.89
N ALA A 103 8.00 5.59 2.04
CA ALA A 103 7.63 6.39 3.22
C ALA A 103 8.84 6.99 3.94
#